data_AF-A0A3L7ZYV1-F1
#
_entry.id   AF-A0A3L7ZYV1-F1
#
_cell.length_a   1.000
_cell.length_b   1.000
_cell.length_c   1.000
_cell.angle_alpha   90.00
_cell.angle_beta   90.00
_cell.angle_gamma   90.00
#
_symmetry.space_group_name_H-M   'P 1'
#
loop_
_entity.id
_entity.type
_entity.pdbx_description
1 polymer ?
#
loop_
_entity_poly.entity_id
_entity_poly.type
_entity_poly.pdbx_seq_one_letter_code
_entity_poly.pdbx_strand_id
1 'polypeptide(L)'
;MIKNIDDTELKQLFKKELPQAPENPWFTRKVMNRLPEKEFKVFSWIEYLSYAIAIVGLVIYWAIFCRDLKEAATITMQDIISYTALTVTGFFIAISFVAPKVKRWLMEP
;
A
#
# COMPACT_ATOMS: atom_id res chain seq x y z
N MET A 1 -20.20 5.29 57.77
CA MET A 1 -21.27 4.53 57.09
C MET A 1 -21.39 5.10 55.68
N ILE A 2 -20.77 4.47 54.68
CA ILE A 2 -20.74 4.98 53.30
C ILE A 2 -22.12 4.69 52.71
N LYS A 3 -22.86 5.75 52.35
CA LYS A 3 -24.18 5.63 51.73
C LYS A 3 -23.97 5.03 50.34
N ASN A 4 -24.40 3.80 50.12
CA ASN A 4 -24.48 3.19 48.79
C ASN A 4 -25.62 3.90 48.06
N ILE A 5 -25.28 5.01 47.41
CA ILE A 5 -26.25 5.75 46.61
C ILE A 5 -26.51 4.90 45.38
N ASP A 6 -27.76 4.49 45.19
CA ASP A 6 -28.17 3.70 44.03
C ASP A 6 -27.90 4.53 42.75
N ASP A 7 -27.21 3.94 41.78
CA ASP A 7 -26.79 4.60 40.53
C ASP A 7 -28.00 5.21 39.79
N THR A 8 -29.18 4.60 39.97
CA THR A 8 -30.44 5.10 39.43
C THR A 8 -30.83 6.46 40.01
N GLU A 9 -30.60 6.66 41.31
CA GLU A 9 -30.93 7.89 42.04
C GLU A 9 -29.96 9.02 41.67
N LEU A 10 -28.66 8.70 41.58
CA LEU A 10 -27.63 9.61 41.06
C LEU A 10 -27.96 10.09 39.64
N LYS A 11 -28.34 9.16 38.76
CA LYS A 11 -28.71 9.49 37.37
C LYS A 11 -29.91 10.43 37.29
N GLN A 12 -30.87 10.32 38.20
CA GLN A 12 -32.04 11.20 38.24
C GLN A 12 -31.70 12.60 38.77
N LEU A 13 -30.80 12.70 39.75
CA LEU A 13 -30.31 13.99 40.26
C LEU A 13 -29.54 14.75 39.17
N PHE A 14 -28.61 14.09 38.49
CA PHE A 14 -27.85 14.71 37.39
C PHE A 14 -28.72 15.12 36.20
N LYS A 15 -29.78 14.35 35.89
CA LYS A 15 -30.74 14.72 34.83
C LYS A 15 -31.62 15.91 35.18
N LYS A 16 -31.84 16.20 36.47
CA LYS A 16 -32.62 17.36 36.92
C LYS A 16 -31.83 18.67 36.85
N GLU A 17 -30.53 18.62 37.12
CA GLU A 17 -29.70 19.83 37.20
C GLU A 17 -29.04 20.22 35.87
N LEU A 18 -28.91 19.29 34.93
CA LEU A 18 -28.28 19.58 33.64
C LEU A 18 -29.33 19.86 32.56
N PRO A 19 -29.23 20.98 31.83
CA PRO A 19 -30.04 21.17 30.62
C PRO A 19 -29.73 20.03 29.66
N GLN A 20 -30.77 19.30 29.24
CA GLN A 20 -30.60 18.24 28.24
C GLN A 20 -30.04 18.89 26.97
N ALA A 21 -28.87 18.39 26.54
CA ALA A 21 -28.25 18.86 25.31
C ALA A 21 -29.28 18.76 24.16
N PRO A 22 -29.43 19.81 23.32
CA PRO A 22 -30.36 19.75 22.21
C PRO A 22 -30.03 18.53 21.35
N GLU A 23 -31.06 17.78 20.96
CA GLU A 23 -30.90 16.66 20.02
C GLU A 23 -30.40 17.23 18.69
N ASN A 24 -29.09 17.21 18.55
CA ASN A 24 -28.37 17.68 17.40
C ASN A 24 -28.33 16.51 16.40
N PRO A 25 -29.10 16.57 15.29
CA PRO A 25 -29.12 15.48 14.29
C PRO A 25 -27.77 15.32 13.57
N TRP A 26 -26.96 16.38 13.63
CA TRP A 26 -25.68 16.53 12.94
C TRP A 26 -24.51 15.90 13.71
N PHE A 27 -24.65 15.66 15.01
CA PHE A 27 -23.68 15.00 15.90
C PHE A 27 -24.17 13.62 16.30
N THR A 28 -24.72 12.88 15.35
CA THR A 28 -24.95 11.45 15.53
C THR A 28 -23.63 10.70 15.47
N ARG A 29 -23.53 9.55 16.15
CA ARG A 29 -22.38 8.63 16.06
C ARG A 29 -21.99 8.33 14.61
N LYS A 30 -22.97 8.32 13.70
CA LYS A 30 -22.81 8.13 12.25
C LYS A 30 -22.05 9.26 11.54
N VAL A 31 -22.07 10.48 12.07
CA VAL A 31 -21.31 11.62 11.56
C VAL A 31 -19.92 11.66 12.20
N MET A 32 -19.81 11.44 13.51
CA MET A 32 -18.51 11.35 14.19
C MET A 32 -17.63 10.20 13.69
N ASN A 33 -18.23 9.09 13.23
CA ASN A 33 -17.49 7.93 12.72
C ASN A 33 -17.10 8.06 11.23
N ARG A 34 -17.27 9.24 10.61
CA ARG A 34 -16.73 9.54 9.27
C ARG A 34 -15.29 10.03 9.35
N LEU A 35 -14.44 9.30 10.07
CA LEU A 35 -13.00 9.50 9.93
C LEU A 35 -12.66 9.15 8.47
N PRO A 36 -12.00 10.05 7.72
CA PRO A 36 -11.58 9.74 6.36
C PRO A 36 -10.80 8.43 6.40
N GLU A 37 -11.13 7.50 5.50
CA GLU A 37 -10.40 6.25 5.40
C GLU A 37 -8.92 6.58 5.27
N LYS A 38 -8.12 6.06 6.21
CA LYS A 38 -6.69 6.35 6.25
C LYS A 38 -6.09 5.74 4.99
N GLU A 39 -5.75 6.58 4.03
CA GLU A 39 -5.01 6.16 2.84
C GLU A 39 -3.66 5.61 3.32
N PHE A 40 -3.50 4.30 3.32
CA PHE A 40 -2.23 3.64 3.63
C PHE A 40 -1.25 3.86 2.46
N LYS A 41 -0.71 5.08 2.32
CA LYS A 41 0.33 5.45 1.34
C LYS A 41 1.69 4.78 1.58
N VAL A 42 1.82 4.00 2.65
CA VAL A 42 3.09 3.40 3.08
C VAL A 42 3.64 2.38 2.08
N PHE A 43 2.76 1.74 1.30
CA PHE A 43 3.17 0.72 0.33
C PHE A 43 3.90 1.27 -0.90
N SER A 44 3.71 2.55 -1.24
CA SER A 44 4.26 3.08 -2.49
C SER A 44 5.79 3.13 -2.50
N TRP A 45 6.45 3.49 -1.39
CA TRP A 45 7.91 3.63 -1.40
C TRP A 45 8.65 2.29 -1.40
N ILE A 46 8.08 1.28 -0.73
CA ILE A 46 8.61 -0.10 -0.74
C ILE A 46 8.50 -0.74 -2.11
N GLU A 47 7.42 -0.46 -2.86
CA GLU A 47 7.30 -0.87 -4.26
C GLU A 47 8.39 -0.22 -5.12
N TYR A 48 8.60 1.09 -5.00
CA TYR A 48 9.68 1.76 -5.74
C TYR A 48 11.06 1.19 -5.41
N LEU A 49 11.32 0.87 -4.13
CA LEU A 49 12.59 0.30 -3.70
C LEU A 49 12.81 -1.11 -4.25
N SER A 50 11.77 -1.96 -4.24
CA SER A 50 11.88 -3.32 -4.79
C SER A 50 12.12 -3.30 -6.29
N TYR A 51 11.46 -2.41 -7.03
CA TYR A 51 11.73 -2.21 -8.46
C TYR A 51 13.15 -1.70 -8.73
N ALA A 52 13.65 -0.77 -7.92
CA ALA A 52 15.02 -0.27 -8.07
C ALA A 52 16.05 -1.40 -7.92
N ILE A 53 15.88 -2.26 -6.90
CA ILE A 53 16.75 -3.43 -6.69
C ILE A 53 16.65 -4.40 -7.87
N ALA A 54 15.43 -4.67 -8.38
CA ALA A 54 15.23 -5.55 -9.51
C ALA A 54 15.91 -5.04 -10.80
N ILE A 55 15.82 -3.74 -11.08
CA ILE A 55 16.48 -3.11 -12.24
C ILE A 55 18.00 -3.20 -12.11
N VAL A 56 18.55 -2.88 -10.93
CA VAL A 56 19.99 -2.98 -10.68
C VAL A 56 20.49 -4.40 -10.87
N GLY A 57 19.78 -5.39 -10.30
CA GLY A 57 20.10 -6.80 -10.50
C GLY A 57 20.07 -7.21 -11.97
N LEU A 58 19.06 -6.77 -12.72
CA LEU A 58 18.94 -7.05 -14.16
C LEU A 58 20.13 -6.49 -14.95
N VAL A 59 20.54 -5.26 -14.67
CA VAL A 59 21.67 -4.59 -15.35
C VAL A 59 22.99 -5.30 -15.05
N ILE A 60 23.24 -5.64 -13.79
CA ILE A 60 24.45 -6.36 -13.38
C ILE A 60 24.53 -7.71 -14.08
N TYR A 61 23.43 -8.45 -14.08
CA TYR A 61 23.39 -9.79 -14.68
C TYR A 61 23.61 -9.73 -16.19
N TRP A 62 23.02 -8.74 -16.87
CA TRP A 62 23.28 -8.49 -18.28
C TRP A 62 24.74 -8.14 -18.57
N ALA A 63 25.39 -7.36 -17.70
CA ALA A 63 26.80 -6.99 -17.87
C ALA A 63 27.74 -8.20 -17.71
N ILE A 64 27.50 -9.06 -16.72
CA ILE A 64 28.25 -10.31 -16.52
C ILE A 64 28.07 -11.21 -17.74
N PHE A 65 26.82 -11.43 -18.17
CA PHE A 65 26.52 -12.27 -19.32
C PHE A 65 27.15 -11.75 -20.62
N CYS A 66 27.13 -10.45 -20.87
CA CYS A 66 27.80 -9.85 -22.02
C CYS A 66 29.32 -10.00 -21.98
N ARG A 67 29.94 -10.11 -20.80
CA ARG A 67 31.36 -10.46 -20.68
C ARG A 67 31.57 -11.93 -21.01
N ASP A 68 30.77 -12.82 -20.41
CA ASP A 68 30.88 -14.26 -20.61
C ASP A 68 30.68 -14.63 -22.10
N LEU A 69 29.75 -13.99 -22.80
CA LEU A 69 29.55 -14.18 -24.24
C LEU A 69 30.74 -13.74 -25.10
N LYS A 70 31.51 -12.73 -24.67
CA LYS A 70 32.70 -12.28 -25.40
C LYS A 70 33.88 -13.20 -25.20
N GLU A 71 33.95 -13.85 -24.04
CA GLU A 71 35.02 -14.78 -23.67
C GLU A 71 34.72 -16.22 -24.14
N ALA A 72 33.44 -16.58 -24.28
CA ALA A 72 33.01 -17.90 -24.70
C ALA A 72 33.06 -18.11 -26.22
N ALA A 73 33.71 -19.19 -26.66
CA ALA A 73 33.76 -19.60 -28.07
C ALA A 73 32.52 -20.40 -28.53
N THR A 74 31.67 -20.84 -27.59
CA THR A 74 30.49 -21.67 -27.87
C THR A 74 29.32 -21.26 -26.97
N ILE A 75 28.16 -21.04 -27.58
CA ILE A 75 26.91 -20.73 -26.88
C ILE A 75 26.26 -22.05 -26.44
N THR A 76 26.00 -22.20 -25.15
CA THR A 76 25.35 -23.38 -24.58
C THR A 76 23.83 -23.19 -24.57
N MET A 77 23.05 -24.28 -24.64
CA MET A 77 21.59 -24.22 -24.52
C MET A 77 21.12 -23.57 -23.21
N GLN A 78 21.88 -23.73 -22.14
CA GLN A 78 21.62 -23.06 -20.86
C GLN A 78 21.68 -21.53 -20.98
N ASP A 79 22.59 -20.99 -21.79
CA ASP A 79 22.74 -19.55 -21.99
C ASP A 79 21.52 -18.96 -22.72
N ILE A 80 20.97 -19.71 -23.67
CA ILE A 80 19.76 -19.34 -24.42
C ILE A 80 18.54 -19.30 -23.50
N ILE A 81 18.40 -20.29 -22.61
CA ILE A 81 17.33 -20.34 -21.61
C ILE A 81 17.45 -19.16 -20.65
N SER A 82 18.65 -18.91 -20.12
CA SER A 82 18.92 -17.78 -19.23
C SER A 82 18.61 -16.44 -19.90
N TYR A 83 19.01 -16.23 -21.15
CA TYR A 83 18.67 -15.04 -21.94
C TYR A 83 17.16 -14.84 -22.08
N THR A 84 16.44 -15.91 -22.40
CA THR A 84 14.98 -15.87 -22.56
C THR A 84 14.32 -15.54 -21.23
N ALA A 85 14.79 -16.11 -20.12
CA ALA A 85 14.27 -15.81 -18.79
C ALA A 85 14.53 -14.35 -18.37
N LEU A 86 15.73 -13.82 -18.65
CA LEU A 86 16.09 -12.43 -18.36
C LEU A 86 15.25 -11.43 -19.16
N THR A 87 15.07 -11.68 -20.45
CA THR A 87 14.27 -10.81 -21.31
C THR A 87 12.81 -10.79 -20.87
N VAL A 88 12.20 -11.95 -20.61
CA VAL A 88 10.82 -12.05 -20.09
C VAL A 88 10.68 -11.31 -18.76
N THR A 89 11.63 -11.51 -17.84
CA THR A 89 11.60 -10.82 -16.53
C THR A 89 11.71 -9.30 -16.69
N GLY A 90 12.57 -8.81 -17.59
CA GLY A 90 12.70 -7.39 -17.90
C GLY A 90 11.40 -6.79 -18.45
N PHE A 91 10.74 -7.48 -19.39
CA PHE A 91 9.44 -7.07 -19.90
C PHE A 91 8.37 -7.06 -18.81
N PHE A 92 8.37 -8.06 -17.92
CA PHE A 92 7.43 -8.13 -16.81
C PHE A 92 7.55 -6.94 -15.86
N ILE A 93 8.79 -6.54 -15.52
CA ILE A 93 9.06 -5.34 -14.71
C ILE A 93 8.58 -4.07 -15.43
N ALA A 94 8.87 -3.95 -16.73
CA ALA A 94 8.45 -2.79 -17.53
C ALA A 94 6.92 -2.66 -17.60
N ILE A 95 6.21 -3.75 -17.87
CA ILE A 95 4.73 -3.78 -17.87
C ILE A 95 4.19 -3.43 -16.48
N SER A 96 4.78 -3.97 -15.43
CA SER A 96 4.39 -3.67 -14.05
C SER A 96 4.55 -2.19 -13.69
N PHE A 97 5.52 -1.49 -14.29
CA PHE A 97 5.69 -0.04 -14.11
C PHE A 97 4.70 0.78 -14.94
N VAL A 98 4.37 0.31 -16.15
CA VAL A 98 3.47 1.02 -17.08
C VAL A 98 2.00 0.84 -16.70
N ALA A 99 1.58 -0.35 -16.30
CA ALA A 99 0.19 -0.66 -15.93
C ALA A 99 -0.43 0.30 -14.89
N PRO A 100 0.21 0.62 -13.76
CA PRO A 100 -0.35 1.55 -12.78
C PRO A 100 -0.42 2.98 -13.32
N LYS A 101 0.55 3.41 -14.15
CA LYS A 101 0.52 4.73 -14.80
C LYS A 101 -0.63 4.83 -15.82
N VAL A 102 -0.82 3.81 -16.64
CA VAL A 102 -1.92 3.76 -17.62
C VAL A 102 -3.26 3.74 -16.90
N LYS A 103 -3.40 2.92 -15.85
CA LYS A 103 -4.63 2.88 -15.04
C LYS A 103 -4.94 4.25 -14.43
N ARG A 104 -3.93 4.94 -13.91
CA ARG A 104 -4.10 6.29 -13.35
C ARG A 104 -4.54 7.30 -14.41
N TRP A 105 -3.95 7.27 -15.60
CA TRP A 105 -4.31 8.17 -16.70
C TRP A 105 -5.74 7.95 -17.19
N LEU A 106 -6.22 6.70 -17.22
CA LEU A 106 -7.61 6.38 -17.56
C LEU A 106 -8.63 6.75 -16.47
N MET A 107 -8.19 6.97 -15.22
CA MET A 107 -9.06 7.30 -14.08
C MET A 107 -9.10 8.80 -13.75
N GLU A 108 -8.29 9.63 -14.41
CA GLU A 108 -8.35 11.09 -14.32
C GLU A 108 -9.26 11.61 -15.48
N PRO A 109 -10.53 11.98 -15.24
CA PRO A 109 -11.43 12.54 -16.25
C PRO A 109 -11.13 14.00 -16.61
#